data_AF-A0A183JR39-F1
#
_entry.id   AF-A0A183JR39-F1
#
_cell.length_a   1.000
_cell.length_b   1.000
_cell.length_c   1.000
_cell.angle_alpha   90.00
_cell.angle_beta   90.00
_cell.angle_gamma   90.00
#
_symmetry.space_group_name_H-M   'P 1'
#
loop_
_entity.id
_entity.type
_entity.pdbx_description
1 polymer ?
#
loop_
_entity_poly.entity_id
_entity_poly.type
_entity_poly.pdbx_seq_one_letter_code
_entity_poly.pdbx_strand_id
1 'polypeptide(L)'
;MRDRRFRQRDGGNEYLVVIGGFGSDQDPSDSVEMFNPRTLEWNELPDLPISYRYVAACSLGTCVYVIGGFDGNERLNTVYSLDIAQREEGWRLLTPMHYKRGLSAACTNKGSY
;
A
#
# COMPACT_ATOMS: atom_id res chain seq x y z
N MET A 1 -20.86 -20.17 -24.65
CA MET A 1 -19.90 -20.31 -23.54
C MET A 1 -19.22 -18.96 -23.34
N ARG A 2 -19.38 -18.29 -22.20
CA ARG A 2 -18.67 -17.04 -21.90
C ARG A 2 -17.36 -17.39 -21.19
N ASP A 3 -16.26 -16.91 -21.75
CA ASP A 3 -14.92 -17.08 -21.19
C ASP A 3 -14.89 -16.50 -19.77
N ARG A 4 -14.63 -17.36 -18.77
CA ARG A 4 -14.60 -17.01 -17.33
C ARG A 4 -13.30 -16.31 -16.93
N ARG A 5 -12.38 -16.04 -17.87
CA ARG A 5 -11.02 -15.57 -17.56
C ARG A 5 -10.92 -14.11 -17.17
N PHE A 6 -11.91 -13.28 -17.49
CA PHE A 6 -11.97 -11.89 -17.04
C PHE A 6 -13.40 -11.52 -16.67
N ARG A 7 -13.81 -11.93 -15.47
CA ARG A 7 -14.95 -11.30 -14.83
C ARG A 7 -14.47 -9.90 -14.45
N GLN A 8 -15.01 -8.88 -15.11
CA GLN A 8 -14.90 -7.50 -14.64
C GLN A 8 -15.32 -7.56 -13.17
N ARG A 9 -14.40 -7.24 -12.25
CA ARG A 9 -14.79 -7.12 -10.85
C ARG A 9 -15.76 -5.95 -10.87
N ASP A 10 -17.02 -6.22 -10.52
CA ASP A 10 -18.00 -5.17 -10.31
C ASP A 10 -17.41 -4.35 -9.16
N GLY A 11 -16.72 -3.25 -9.50
CA GLY A 11 -15.86 -2.42 -8.64
C GLY A 11 -16.64 -1.68 -7.57
N GLY A 12 -17.59 -2.36 -6.95
CA GLY A 12 -18.49 -1.81 -5.99
C GLY A 12 -17.82 -1.57 -4.64
N ASN A 13 -16.83 -2.37 -4.26
CA ASN A 13 -16.17 -2.24 -2.96
C ASN A 13 -14.65 -2.29 -3.10
N GLU A 14 -14.12 -1.92 -4.27
CA GLU A 14 -12.68 -1.85 -4.51
C GLU A 14 -12.25 -0.40 -4.54
N TYR A 15 -11.19 -0.10 -3.78
CA TYR A 15 -10.55 1.20 -3.72
C TYR A 15 -9.15 1.07 -4.29
N LEU A 16 -8.68 2.10 -4.98
CA LEU A 16 -7.27 2.24 -5.33
C LEU A 16 -6.59 3.01 -4.20
N VAL A 17 -5.48 2.48 -3.68
CA VAL A 17 -4.67 3.16 -2.66
C VAL A 17 -3.30 3.46 -3.25
N VAL A 18 -2.89 4.72 -3.16
CA VAL A 18 -1.56 5.21 -3.50
C VAL A 18 -0.83 5.51 -2.19
N ILE A 19 0.41 5.03 -2.06
CA ILE A 19 1.15 5.09 -0.80
C ILE A 19 2.56 5.60 -1.05
N GLY A 20 2.88 6.74 -0.44
CA GLY A 20 4.17 7.41 -0.53
C GLY A 20 4.58 7.70 -1.97
N GLY A 21 5.88 7.64 -2.24
CA GLY A 21 6.44 7.87 -3.57
C GLY A 21 7.49 8.95 -3.56
N PHE A 22 7.66 9.63 -4.71
CA PHE A 22 8.62 10.71 -4.86
C PHE A 22 7.93 11.88 -5.56
N GLY A 23 7.75 12.96 -4.83
CA GLY A 23 6.94 14.11 -5.24
C GLY A 23 7.65 15.05 -6.21
N SER A 24 6.92 16.06 -6.68
CA SER A 24 7.49 17.13 -7.53
C SER A 24 8.47 18.04 -6.79
N ASP A 25 8.42 18.04 -5.46
CA ASP A 25 9.37 18.67 -4.55
C ASP A 25 10.73 17.94 -4.51
N GLN A 26 10.84 16.79 -5.15
CA GLN A 26 12.00 15.91 -5.12
C GLN A 26 12.31 15.33 -3.74
N ASP A 27 11.27 15.12 -2.93
CA ASP A 27 11.38 14.45 -1.64
C ASP A 27 10.55 13.15 -1.59
N PRO A 28 10.95 12.17 -0.76
CA PRO A 28 10.09 11.04 -0.42
C PRO A 28 8.77 11.55 0.19
N SER A 29 7.64 10.95 -0.19
CA SER A 29 6.33 11.28 0.39
C SER A 29 5.92 10.26 1.46
N ASP A 30 5.27 10.72 2.52
CA ASP A 30 4.50 9.92 3.47
C ASP A 30 3.01 9.87 3.15
N SER A 31 2.54 10.66 2.18
CA SER A 31 1.13 10.78 1.85
C SER A 31 0.49 9.45 1.45
N VAL A 32 -0.75 9.26 1.87
CA VAL A 32 -1.55 8.09 1.52
C VAL A 32 -2.92 8.54 1.02
N GLU A 33 -3.25 8.17 -0.20
CA GLU A 33 -4.50 8.62 -0.84
C GLU A 33 -5.30 7.42 -1.36
N MET A 34 -6.62 7.51 -1.22
CA MET A 34 -7.56 6.48 -1.63
C MET A 34 -8.55 7.02 -2.66
N PHE A 35 -8.55 6.43 -3.85
CA PHE A 35 -9.52 6.73 -4.88
C PHE A 35 -10.73 5.79 -4.79
N ASN A 36 -11.92 6.40 -4.72
CA ASN A 36 -13.20 5.70 -4.78
C ASN A 36 -13.74 5.75 -6.21
N PRO A 37 -13.75 4.64 -6.97
CA PRO A 37 -14.21 4.62 -8.36
C PRO A 37 -15.72 4.85 -8.51
N ARG A 38 -16.51 4.79 -7.43
CA ARG A 38 -17.94 5.12 -7.48
C ARG A 38 -18.22 6.61 -7.39
N THR A 39 -17.50 7.32 -6.52
CA THR A 39 -17.67 8.77 -6.35
C THR A 39 -16.71 9.57 -7.22
N LEU A 40 -15.68 8.92 -7.78
CA LEU A 40 -14.61 9.53 -8.57
C LEU A 40 -13.79 10.54 -7.77
N GLU A 41 -13.66 10.31 -6.47
CA GLU A 41 -12.98 11.20 -5.54
C GLU A 41 -11.77 10.53 -4.91
N TRP A 42 -10.74 11.32 -4.69
CA TRP A 42 -9.61 11.00 -3.82
C TRP A 42 -9.93 11.43 -2.41
N ASN A 43 -9.58 10.60 -1.44
CA ASN A 43 -9.68 10.89 -0.02
C ASN A 43 -8.34 10.62 0.64
N GLU A 44 -7.97 11.45 1.61
CA GLU A 44 -6.79 11.22 2.43
C GLU A 44 -7.03 10.01 3.35
N LEU A 45 -5.98 9.21 3.51
CA LEU A 45 -5.84 8.21 4.57
C LEU A 45 -4.75 8.70 5.55
N PRO A 46 -4.61 8.09 6.73
CA PRO A 46 -3.51 8.42 7.62
C PRO A 46 -2.17 8.34 6.89
N ASP A 47 -1.37 9.39 7.01
CA ASP A 47 -0.02 9.43 6.45
C ASP A 47 0.88 8.36 7.08
N LEU A 48 1.90 7.94 6.33
CA LEU A 48 2.92 7.05 6.86
C LEU A 48 3.69 7.73 8.00
N PRO A 49 4.14 6.97 9.02
CA PRO A 49 4.95 7.54 10.10
C PRO A 49 6.30 8.12 9.64
N ILE A 50 6.78 7.73 8.45
CA ILE A 50 8.04 8.18 7.83
C ILE A 50 7.80 8.25 6.31
N SER A 51 8.34 9.27 5.67
CA SER A 51 8.25 9.47 4.22
C SER A 51 9.11 8.45 3.47
N TYR A 52 8.51 7.73 2.52
CA TYR A 52 9.16 6.65 1.79
C TYR A 52 9.04 6.82 0.28
N ARG A 53 10.13 6.52 -0.43
CA ARG A 53 10.11 6.20 -1.87
C ARG A 53 10.46 4.76 -2.11
N TYR A 54 10.15 4.25 -3.31
CA TYR A 54 10.52 2.91 -3.74
C TYR A 54 9.97 1.76 -2.89
N VAL A 55 8.87 2.01 -2.16
CA VAL A 55 8.17 0.99 -1.39
C VAL A 55 7.55 -0.05 -2.30
N ALA A 56 7.41 -1.27 -1.79
CA ALA A 56 6.45 -2.21 -2.32
C ALA A 56 5.16 -2.13 -1.50
N ALA A 57 4.01 -2.38 -2.12
CA ALA A 57 2.73 -2.41 -1.43
C ALA A 57 1.86 -3.57 -1.91
N CYS A 58 1.03 -4.10 -1.02
CA CYS A 58 0.01 -5.09 -1.35
C CYS A 58 -1.16 -5.05 -0.37
N SER A 59 -2.30 -5.64 -0.74
CA SER A 59 -3.46 -5.78 0.14
C SER A 59 -3.67 -7.23 0.56
N LEU A 60 -3.99 -7.43 1.84
CA LEU A 60 -4.35 -8.72 2.43
C LEU A 60 -5.51 -8.52 3.41
N GLY A 61 -6.65 -9.13 3.13
CA GLY A 61 -7.86 -8.91 3.93
C GLY A 61 -8.35 -7.46 3.81
N THR A 62 -8.59 -6.80 4.95
CA THR A 62 -8.94 -5.37 5.04
C THR A 62 -7.72 -4.44 5.08
N CYS A 63 -6.52 -5.02 5.15
CA CYS A 63 -5.29 -4.27 5.37
C CYS A 63 -4.54 -4.00 4.07
N VAL A 64 -3.93 -2.82 4.00
CA VAL A 64 -2.84 -2.51 3.06
C VAL A 64 -1.51 -2.58 3.80
N TYR A 65 -0.46 -2.98 3.07
CA TYR A 65 0.88 -3.14 3.60
C TYR A 65 1.87 -2.29 2.81
N VAL A 66 2.80 -1.69 3.53
CA VAL A 66 3.97 -0.98 2.98
C VAL A 66 5.21 -1.73 3.42
N ILE A 67 6.04 -2.11 2.44
CA ILE A 67 7.10 -3.09 2.62
C ILE A 67 8.41 -2.52 2.07
N GLY A 68 9.38 -2.34 2.97
CA GLY A 68 10.70 -1.79 2.63
C GLY A 68 10.62 -0.35 2.14
N GLY A 69 11.44 0.00 1.16
CA GLY A 69 11.55 1.34 0.58
C GLY A 69 12.90 1.99 0.84
N PHE A 70 12.94 3.30 0.71
CA PHE A 70 14.09 4.17 0.93
C PHE A 70 13.62 5.46 1.59
N ASP A 71 14.21 5.82 2.72
CA ASP A 71 13.84 7.00 3.54
C ASP A 71 14.64 8.28 3.17
N GLY A 72 15.44 8.23 2.10
CA GLY A 72 16.37 9.31 1.74
C GLY A 72 17.82 9.02 2.15
N ASN A 73 18.05 8.12 3.11
CA ASN A 73 19.38 7.75 3.60
C ASN A 73 19.72 6.28 3.30
N GLU A 74 18.82 5.35 3.64
CA GLU A 74 19.07 3.93 3.43
C GLU A 74 17.84 3.13 2.99
N ARG A 75 18.09 1.91 2.47
CA ARG A 75 17.01 0.98 2.15
C ARG A 75 16.44 0.42 3.43
N LEU A 76 15.15 0.13 3.44
CA LEU A 76 14.44 -0.31 4.63
C LEU A 76 14.03 -1.79 4.55
N ASN A 77 13.90 -2.40 5.71
CA ASN A 77 13.27 -3.71 5.88
C ASN A 77 12.00 -3.64 6.75
N THR A 78 11.58 -2.44 7.14
CA THR A 78 10.36 -2.21 7.91
C THR A 78 9.12 -2.62 7.12
N VAL A 79 8.10 -3.04 7.85
CA VAL A 79 6.79 -3.38 7.29
C VAL A 79 5.75 -2.68 8.14
N TYR A 80 4.88 -1.91 7.49
CA TYR A 80 3.74 -1.27 8.12
C TYR A 80 2.44 -1.81 7.53
N SER A 81 1.40 -1.88 8.36
CA SER A 81 0.04 -2.18 7.90
C SER A 81 -0.95 -1.16 8.39
N LEU A 82 -1.94 -0.85 7.55
CA LEU A 82 -3.10 -0.05 7.89
C LEU A 82 -4.35 -0.88 7.60
N ASP A 83 -5.23 -1.03 8.59
CA ASP A 83 -6.57 -1.57 8.35
C ASP A 83 -7.46 -0.42 7.83
N ILE A 84 -7.91 -0.52 6.58
CA ILE A 84 -8.71 0.53 5.95
C ILE A 84 -10.08 0.68 6.63
N ALA A 85 -10.64 -0.40 7.19
CA ALA A 85 -11.90 -0.37 7.91
C ALA A 85 -11.76 0.31 9.28
N GLN A 86 -10.55 0.30 9.86
CA GLN A 86 -10.21 0.91 11.15
C GLN A 86 -9.14 2.00 10.99
N ARG A 87 -9.20 2.78 9.91
CA ARG A 87 -8.14 3.74 9.55
C ARG A 87 -7.80 4.75 10.65
N GLU A 88 -8.75 5.08 11.53
CA GLU A 88 -8.53 5.97 12.67
C GLU A 88 -7.50 5.42 13.68
N GLU A 89 -7.22 4.13 13.67
CA GLU A 89 -6.18 3.50 14.52
C GLU A 89 -4.76 3.73 13.96
N GLY A 90 -4.64 4.21 12.73
CA GLY A 90 -3.38 4.53 12.08
C GLY A 90 -2.53 3.32 11.70
N TRP A 91 -1.30 3.60 11.27
CA TRP A 91 -0.34 2.60 10.83
C TRP A 91 0.26 1.81 11.99
N ARG A 92 0.33 0.49 11.83
CA ARG A 92 0.97 -0.42 12.78
C ARG A 92 2.30 -0.93 12.23
N LEU A 93 3.37 -0.81 13.00
CA LEU A 93 4.66 -1.44 12.69
C LEU A 93 4.57 -2.96 12.92
N LEU A 94 5.00 -3.73 11.93
CA LEU A 94 5.03 -5.18 11.98
C LEU A 94 6.46 -5.71 12.03
N THR A 95 6.59 -7.03 12.17
CA THR A 95 7.88 -7.72 12.09
C THR A 95 8.59 -7.37 10.77
N PRO A 96 9.85 -6.92 10.80
CA PRO A 96 10.57 -6.52 9.61
C PRO A 96 10.96 -7.70 8.72
N MET A 97 11.22 -7.43 7.45
CA MET A 97 11.88 -8.37 6.55
C MET A 97 13.31 -8.68 7.02
N HIS A 98 13.84 -9.85 6.65
CA HIS A 98 15.23 -10.20 6.93
C HIS A 98 16.26 -9.30 6.24
N TYR A 99 15.90 -8.69 5.11
CA TYR A 99 16.81 -7.90 4.29
C TYR A 99 16.18 -6.57 3.89
N LYS A 100 17.00 -5.52 3.85
CA LYS A 100 16.64 -4.19 3.37
C LYS A 100 16.43 -4.21 1.86
N ARG A 101 15.33 -3.64 1.37
CA ARG A 101 14.96 -3.65 -0.05
C ARG A 101 14.24 -2.35 -0.43
N GLY A 102 14.47 -1.88 -1.64
CA GLY A 102 13.67 -0.84 -2.32
C GLY A 102 13.48 -1.24 -3.79
N LEU A 103 12.56 -0.58 -4.50
CA LEU A 103 12.20 -0.90 -5.90
C LEU A 103 11.78 -2.36 -6.07
N SER A 104 11.12 -2.91 -5.05
CA SER A 104 10.70 -4.30 -5.02
C SER A 104 9.25 -4.46 -5.49
N ALA A 105 8.86 -5.69 -5.78
CA ALA A 105 7.47 -6.05 -6.00
C ALA A 105 6.93 -6.81 -4.77
N ALA A 106 5.65 -6.60 -4.46
CA ALA A 106 4.93 -7.39 -3.48
C ALA A 106 3.63 -7.90 -4.12
N CYS A 107 3.23 -9.10 -3.74
CA CYS A 107 1.93 -9.65 -4.08
C CYS A 107 1.42 -10.49 -2.91
N THR A 108 0.11 -10.72 -2.88
CA THR A 108 -0.48 -11.67 -1.95
C THR A 108 -0.87 -12.94 -2.70
N ASN A 109 -0.67 -14.08 -2.04
CA ASN A 109 -1.10 -15.37 -2.54
C ASN A 109 -1.84 -16.10 -1.42
N LYS A 110 -2.93 -16.79 -1.77
CA LYS A 110 -3.64 -17.62 -0.81
C LYS A 110 -2.80 -18.88 -0.56
N GLY A 111 -2.25 -18.98 0.66
CA GLY A 111 -1.52 -20.16 1.10
C GLY A 111 -2.46 -21.31 1.48
N SER A 112 -1.92 -22.53 1.49
CA SER A 112 -2.57 -23.75 1.97
C SER A 112 -1.63 -24.55 2.89
N TYR A 113 -0.69 -23.87 3.54
CA TYR A 113 0.30 -24.50 4.43
C TYR A 113 -0.29 -24.68 5.83
#